data_AF-A0AAV5CFT2-F1
#
_entry.id   AF-A0AAV5CFT2-F1
#
_cell.length_a   1.000
_cell.length_b   1.000
_cell.length_c   1.000
_cell.angle_alpha   90.00
_cell.angle_beta   90.00
_cell.angle_gamma   90.00
#
_symmetry.space_group_name_H-M   'P 1'
#
loop_
_entity.id
_entity.type
_entity.pdbx_description
1 polymer ?
#
loop_
_entity_poly.entity_id
_entity_poly.type
_entity_poly.pdbx_seq_one_letter_code
_entity_poly.pdbx_strand_id
1 'polypeptide(L)'
;MAPEAKAPLLDGRRGATPMQTLGNIVVSIVGTGVLGLPYAFRTAGWLAGALGVAVAGAATFYCMLLLLDCRDKLREQEGTEDHQQQHHDGNYTYGDLGEKCFGRVGRYFTEATIILSQTGGTVAYLVFIGQNISSIFSTTATWLSPPTVVLALLLPIQAALSLIRSLSSLGHFSLLADACTALAVAAVWSRRTRSSSRPAASPAAARWRTPGSGASPSPSGSPSSASRASA
;
A
#
# COMPACT_ATOMS: atom_id res chain seq x y z
N MET A 1 20.20 -36.89 -47.98
CA MET A 1 20.11 -37.58 -46.67
C MET A 1 20.83 -36.70 -45.68
N ALA A 2 20.17 -36.37 -44.56
CA ALA A 2 20.54 -35.42 -43.51
C ALA A 2 20.31 -33.91 -43.84
N PRO A 3 19.82 -33.12 -42.86
CA PRO A 3 18.63 -32.28 -43.03
C PRO A 3 18.85 -30.78 -42.74
N GLU A 4 17.83 -30.00 -43.12
CA GLU A 4 17.68 -28.58 -42.81
C GLU A 4 17.86 -28.25 -41.32
N ALA A 5 18.87 -27.46 -41.00
CA ALA A 5 18.95 -26.75 -39.73
C ALA A 5 18.01 -25.53 -39.80
N LYS A 6 16.74 -25.73 -39.42
CA LYS A 6 15.87 -24.62 -39.02
C LYS A 6 16.47 -23.97 -37.79
N ALA A 7 17.07 -22.80 -37.98
CA ALA A 7 17.42 -21.90 -36.90
C ALA A 7 16.14 -21.59 -36.08
N PRO A 8 16.16 -21.76 -34.75
CA PRO A 8 15.00 -21.47 -33.93
C PRO A 8 14.68 -19.98 -33.98
N LEU A 9 13.45 -19.69 -34.39
CA LEU A 9 12.75 -18.43 -34.16
C LEU A 9 12.75 -18.09 -32.67
N LEU A 10 13.80 -17.43 -32.20
CA LEU A 10 13.78 -16.64 -30.96
C LEU A 10 13.08 -15.32 -31.25
N ASP A 11 11.80 -15.40 -31.60
CA ASP A 11 10.92 -14.25 -31.68
C ASP A 11 10.05 -14.20 -30.41
N GLY A 12 10.02 -13.03 -29.78
CA GLY A 12 8.71 -12.49 -29.40
C GLY A 12 8.18 -12.62 -27.97
N ARG A 13 8.93 -13.06 -26.96
CA ARG A 13 8.47 -12.90 -25.55
C ARG A 13 9.58 -12.47 -24.60
N ARG A 14 9.78 -11.15 -24.48
CA ARG A 14 10.46 -10.57 -23.31
C ARG A 14 9.60 -10.84 -22.08
N GLY A 15 9.76 -12.02 -21.48
CA GLY A 15 9.22 -12.30 -20.14
C GLY A 15 9.80 -11.30 -19.14
N ALA A 16 8.99 -10.86 -18.18
CA ALA A 16 9.47 -10.01 -17.09
C ALA A 16 10.61 -10.73 -16.35
N THR A 17 11.71 -10.03 -16.11
CA THR A 17 12.82 -10.61 -15.32
C THR A 17 12.33 -10.96 -13.92
N PRO A 18 12.89 -11.97 -13.24
CA PRO A 18 12.47 -12.32 -11.88
C PRO A 18 12.48 -11.12 -10.93
N MET A 19 13.49 -10.25 -11.07
CA MET A 19 13.60 -9.02 -10.28
C MET A 19 12.51 -7.99 -10.61
N GLN A 20 12.11 -7.87 -11.88
CA GLN A 20 10.99 -7.03 -12.28
C GLN A 20 9.65 -7.57 -11.77
N THR A 21 9.44 -8.89 -11.83
CA THR A 21 8.25 -9.55 -11.29
C THR A 21 8.16 -9.36 -9.78
N LEU A 22 9.26 -9.57 -9.05
CA LEU A 22 9.33 -9.32 -7.62
C LEU A 22 9.06 -7.85 -7.29
N GLY A 23 9.64 -6.92 -8.04
CA GLY A 23 9.39 -5.48 -7.87
C GLY A 23 7.91 -5.12 -8.03
N ASN A 24 7.27 -5.64 -9.09
CA ASN A 24 5.84 -5.41 -9.32
C ASN A 24 4.96 -6.01 -8.22
N ILE A 25 5.28 -7.22 -7.74
CA ILE A 25 4.58 -7.85 -6.63
C ILE A 25 4.75 -7.02 -5.35
N VAL A 26 5.96 -6.58 -5.04
CA VAL A 26 6.24 -5.77 -3.85
C VAL A 26 5.48 -4.45 -3.91
N VAL A 27 5.51 -3.72 -5.04
CA VAL A 27 4.78 -2.45 -5.18
C VAL A 27 3.27 -2.67 -5.05
N SER A 28 2.74 -3.74 -5.64
CA SER A 28 1.33 -4.14 -5.51
C SER A 28 0.92 -4.40 -4.06
N ILE A 29 1.74 -5.14 -3.28
CA ILE A 29 1.47 -5.46 -1.88
C ILE A 29 1.67 -4.24 -0.96
N VAL A 30 2.67 -3.41 -1.24
CA VAL A 30 3.05 -2.25 -0.41
C VAL A 30 2.01 -1.15 -0.44
N GLY A 31 1.04 -1.17 -1.37
CA GLY A 31 0.02 -0.14 -1.58
C GLY A 31 -0.75 0.32 -0.32
N THR A 32 -2.04 0.01 -0.22
CA THR A 32 -2.92 0.64 0.78
C THR A 32 -2.78 0.04 2.18
N GLY A 33 -2.39 -1.23 2.29
CA GLY A 33 -2.24 -1.92 3.57
C GLY A 33 -1.16 -1.30 4.47
N VAL A 34 -0.09 -0.76 3.90
CA VAL A 34 1.02 -0.16 4.66
C VAL A 34 0.62 1.20 5.26
N LEU A 35 -0.33 1.90 4.65
CA LEU A 35 -0.80 3.20 5.15
C LEU A 35 -1.68 3.06 6.41
N GLY A 36 -2.44 1.96 6.51
CA GLY A 36 -3.24 1.62 7.69
C GLY A 36 -2.48 0.89 8.80
N LEU A 37 -1.37 0.21 8.45
CA LEU A 37 -0.51 -0.54 9.37
C LEU A 37 -0.04 0.24 10.61
N PRO A 38 0.48 1.49 10.52
CA PRO A 38 0.92 2.22 11.71
C PRO A 38 -0.23 2.51 12.68
N TYR A 39 -1.43 2.79 12.16
CA TYR A 39 -2.61 2.99 12.99
C TYR A 39 -3.03 1.68 13.66
N ALA A 40 -3.03 0.56 12.91
CA ALA A 40 -3.32 -0.77 13.45
C ALA A 40 -2.32 -1.20 14.54
N PHE A 41 -1.03 -0.89 14.37
CA PHE A 41 0.00 -1.20 15.37
C PHE A 41 -0.13 -0.33 16.62
N ARG A 42 -0.56 0.93 16.44
CA ARG A 42 -0.85 1.82 17.57
C ARG A 42 -2.04 1.34 18.39
N THR A 43 -3.07 0.77 17.77
CA THR A 43 -4.28 0.30 18.46
C THR A 43 -4.15 -1.13 19.01
N ALA A 44 -3.53 -2.04 18.26
CA ALA A 44 -3.32 -3.42 18.69
C ALA A 44 -2.09 -3.60 19.61
N GLY A 45 -1.13 -2.68 19.57
CA GLY A 45 0.16 -2.82 20.23
C GLY A 45 1.20 -3.51 19.34
N TRP A 46 2.48 -3.24 19.61
CA TRP A 46 3.57 -3.63 18.69
C TRP A 46 3.75 -5.15 18.60
N LEU A 47 3.59 -5.87 19.72
CA LEU A 47 3.72 -7.33 19.76
C LEU A 47 2.56 -8.03 19.02
N ALA A 48 1.31 -7.64 19.32
CA ALA A 48 0.14 -8.23 18.68
C ALA A 48 0.06 -7.86 17.18
N GLY A 49 0.43 -6.62 16.82
CA GLY A 49 0.56 -6.19 15.43
C GLY A 49 1.62 -6.99 14.66
N ALA A 50 2.82 -7.18 15.23
CA ALA A 50 3.87 -7.97 14.62
C ALA A 50 3.47 -9.45 14.45
N LEU A 51 2.88 -10.05 15.49
CA LEU A 51 2.37 -11.42 15.43
C LEU A 51 1.26 -11.55 14.38
N GLY A 52 0.31 -10.61 14.34
CA GLY A 52 -0.78 -10.61 13.36
C GLY A 52 -0.27 -10.53 11.92
N VAL A 53 0.71 -9.67 11.65
CA VAL A 53 1.35 -9.58 10.31
C VAL A 53 2.11 -10.86 9.98
N ALA A 54 2.83 -11.45 10.94
CA ALA A 54 3.56 -12.69 10.72
C ALA A 54 2.62 -13.86 10.39
N VAL A 55 1.52 -14.01 11.15
CA VAL A 55 0.51 -15.05 10.93
C VAL A 55 -0.21 -14.83 9.59
N ALA A 56 -0.62 -13.61 9.29
CA ALA A 56 -1.24 -13.29 8.00
C ALA A 56 -0.29 -13.61 6.83
N GLY A 57 0.97 -13.20 6.92
CA GLY A 57 1.99 -13.50 5.90
C GLY A 57 2.23 -14.99 5.71
N ALA A 58 2.36 -15.75 6.81
CA ALA A 58 2.50 -17.20 6.75
C ALA A 58 1.27 -17.89 6.14
N ALA A 59 0.06 -17.45 6.52
CA ALA A 59 -1.18 -17.97 5.97
C ALA A 59 -1.32 -17.67 4.47
N THR A 60 -1.00 -16.45 4.03
CA THR A 60 -1.02 -16.08 2.60
C THR A 60 0.02 -16.88 1.81
N PHE A 61 1.22 -17.06 2.35
CA PHE A 61 2.26 -17.86 1.70
C PHE A 61 1.83 -19.32 1.55
N TYR A 62 1.28 -19.91 2.60
CA TYR A 62 0.77 -21.29 2.55
C TYR A 62 -0.38 -21.45 1.54
N CYS A 63 -1.33 -20.50 1.52
CA CYS A 63 -2.41 -20.48 0.53
C CYS A 63 -1.87 -20.39 -0.90
N MET A 64 -0.84 -19.57 -1.14
CA MET A 64 -0.21 -19.45 -2.45
C MET A 64 0.42 -20.78 -2.90
N LEU A 65 1.10 -21.50 -2.00
CA LEU A 65 1.66 -22.81 -2.32
C LEU A 65 0.58 -23.83 -2.68
N LEU A 66 -0.52 -23.87 -1.92
CA LEU A 66 -1.67 -24.73 -2.24
C LEU A 66 -2.25 -24.44 -3.63
N LEU A 67 -2.39 -23.16 -4.00
CA LEU A 67 -2.88 -22.78 -5.32
C LEU A 67 -1.94 -23.21 -6.45
N LEU A 68 -0.63 -23.12 -6.22
CA LEU A 68 0.38 -23.61 -7.17
C LEU A 68 0.33 -25.12 -7.33
N ASP A 69 0.23 -25.86 -6.22
CA ASP A 69 0.08 -27.33 -6.23
C ASP A 69 -1.20 -27.76 -6.97
N CYS A 70 -2.32 -27.06 -6.74
CA CYS A 70 -3.57 -27.30 -7.46
C CYS A 70 -3.40 -27.05 -8.96
N ARG A 71 -2.76 -25.95 -9.36
CA ARG A 71 -2.48 -25.64 -10.76
C ARG A 71 -1.62 -26.73 -11.41
N ASP A 72 -0.58 -27.17 -10.72
CA ASP A 72 0.38 -28.14 -11.27
C ASP A 72 -0.27 -29.52 -11.46
N LYS A 73 -1.05 -29.98 -10.48
CA LYS A 73 -1.83 -31.22 -10.62
C LYS A 73 -2.83 -31.17 -11.78
N LEU A 74 -3.48 -30.03 -12.00
CA LEU A 74 -4.42 -29.89 -13.13
C LEU A 74 -3.72 -29.89 -14.48
N ARG A 75 -2.53 -29.27 -14.57
CA ARG A 75 -1.69 -29.34 -15.77
C ARG A 75 -1.24 -30.76 -16.08
N GLU A 76 -0.90 -31.55 -15.07
CA GLU A 76 -0.50 -32.95 -15.23
C GLU A 76 -1.66 -33.84 -15.70
N GLN A 77 -2.88 -33.65 -15.16
CA GLN A 77 -4.06 -34.42 -15.54
C GLN A 77 -4.48 -34.15 -16.99
N GLU A 78 -4.49 -32.89 -17.44
CA GLU A 78 -4.84 -32.55 -18.83
C GLU A 78 -3.78 -33.01 -19.85
N GLY A 79 -2.54 -33.28 -19.43
CA GLY A 79 -1.50 -33.85 -20.29
C GLY A 79 -1.67 -35.34 -20.59
N THR A 80 -2.58 -36.04 -19.88
CA THR A 80 -2.72 -37.52 -19.96
C THR A 80 -3.99 -37.96 -20.68
N GLU A 81 -5.01 -37.10 -20.77
CA GLU A 81 -6.30 -37.38 -21.40
C GLU A 81 -6.36 -36.75 -22.81
N ASP A 82 -5.95 -37.52 -23.82
CA ASP A 82 -6.21 -37.39 -25.26
C ASP A 82 -6.07 -36.04 -26.01
N HIS A 83 -5.31 -36.12 -27.12
CA HIS A 83 -4.96 -35.11 -28.13
C HIS A 83 -6.12 -34.45 -28.91
N GLN A 84 -7.35 -34.42 -28.42
CA GLN A 84 -8.47 -33.82 -29.14
C GLN A 84 -9.42 -33.10 -28.18
N GLN A 85 -9.10 -31.85 -27.87
CA GLN A 85 -9.88 -30.69 -28.30
C GLN A 85 -9.64 -29.55 -27.30
N GLN A 86 -9.08 -28.46 -27.85
CA GLN A 86 -8.88 -27.16 -27.21
C GLN A 86 -7.59 -27.03 -26.40
N HIS A 87 -6.55 -26.68 -27.18
CA HIS A 87 -5.32 -25.99 -26.78
C HIS A 87 -5.68 -24.70 -25.99
N HIS A 88 -6.11 -24.84 -24.75
CA HIS A 88 -6.27 -23.70 -23.86
C HIS A 88 -4.87 -23.32 -23.41
N ASP A 89 -4.31 -22.27 -24.03
CA ASP A 89 -3.10 -21.59 -23.58
C ASP A 89 -3.11 -21.57 -22.05
N GLY A 90 -2.11 -22.18 -21.40
CA GLY A 90 -2.12 -22.63 -19.98
C GLY A 90 -2.31 -21.56 -18.89
N ASN A 91 -3.34 -20.74 -19.01
CA ASN A 91 -3.79 -19.65 -18.17
C ASN A 91 -5.13 -20.06 -17.55
N TYR A 92 -5.11 -20.95 -16.56
CA TYR A 92 -6.30 -21.18 -15.74
C TYR A 92 -6.60 -19.94 -14.91
N THR A 93 -7.85 -19.51 -14.89
CA THR A 93 -8.29 -18.48 -13.96
C THR A 93 -8.49 -19.11 -12.58
N TYR A 94 -8.51 -18.28 -11.52
CA TYR A 94 -8.84 -18.76 -10.17
C TYR A 94 -10.25 -19.38 -10.10
N GLY A 95 -11.19 -18.90 -10.92
CA GLY A 95 -12.54 -19.47 -11.05
C GLY A 95 -12.50 -20.88 -11.61
N ASP A 96 -11.71 -21.11 -12.66
CA ASP A 96 -11.56 -22.44 -13.28
C ASP A 96 -10.85 -23.42 -12.33
N LEU A 97 -9.88 -22.93 -11.54
CA LEU A 97 -9.23 -23.71 -10.49
C LEU A 97 -10.27 -24.16 -9.43
N GLY A 98 -11.14 -23.24 -9.00
CA GLY A 98 -12.25 -23.54 -8.09
C GLY A 98 -13.25 -24.52 -8.69
N GLU A 99 -13.55 -24.40 -9.99
CA GLU A 99 -14.43 -25.32 -10.72
C GLU A 99 -13.88 -26.74 -10.75
N LYS A 100 -12.59 -26.89 -11.01
CA LYS A 100 -11.95 -28.21 -11.07
C LYS A 100 -11.82 -28.87 -9.69
N CYS A 101 -11.64 -28.09 -8.62
CA CYS A 101 -11.49 -28.63 -7.27
C CYS A 101 -12.83 -28.96 -6.58
N PHE A 102 -13.85 -28.10 -6.72
CA PHE A 102 -15.13 -28.21 -5.99
C PHE A 102 -16.36 -28.22 -6.91
N GLY A 103 -16.16 -28.38 -8.22
CA GLY A 103 -17.23 -28.30 -9.20
C GLY A 103 -17.75 -26.88 -9.40
N ARG A 104 -18.89 -26.77 -10.08
CA ARG A 104 -19.48 -25.48 -10.48
C ARG A 104 -19.79 -24.53 -9.29
N VAL A 105 -20.04 -25.10 -8.10
CA VAL A 105 -20.20 -24.30 -6.86
C VAL A 105 -18.90 -23.62 -6.44
N GLY A 106 -17.77 -24.32 -6.57
CA GLY A 106 -16.44 -23.77 -6.31
C GLY A 106 -16.10 -22.58 -7.20
N ARG A 107 -16.48 -22.64 -8.48
CA ARG A 107 -16.30 -21.53 -9.42
C ARG A 107 -16.97 -20.25 -8.91
N TYR A 108 -18.27 -20.33 -8.64
CA TYR A 108 -19.04 -19.18 -8.19
C TYR A 108 -18.54 -18.65 -6.85
N PHE A 109 -18.16 -19.54 -5.93
CA PHE A 109 -17.59 -19.14 -4.65
C PHE A 109 -16.27 -18.39 -4.81
N THR A 110 -15.34 -18.89 -5.62
CA THR A 110 -14.05 -18.24 -5.86
C THR A 110 -14.22 -16.90 -6.57
N GLU A 111 -15.02 -16.85 -7.63
CA GLU A 111 -15.31 -15.60 -8.35
C GLU A 111 -15.99 -14.57 -7.44
N ALA A 112 -16.98 -14.97 -6.64
CA ALA A 112 -17.64 -14.09 -5.68
C ALA A 112 -16.69 -13.56 -4.61
N THR A 113 -15.81 -14.42 -4.08
CA THR A 113 -14.81 -14.03 -3.06
C THR A 113 -13.82 -13.02 -3.62
N ILE A 114 -13.36 -13.21 -4.86
CA ILE A 114 -12.46 -12.28 -5.55
C ILE A 114 -13.15 -10.93 -5.75
N ILE A 115 -14.39 -10.93 -6.25
CA ILE A 115 -15.15 -9.70 -6.46
C ILE A 115 -15.35 -8.95 -5.14
N LEU A 116 -15.79 -9.65 -4.09
CA LEU A 116 -16.01 -9.07 -2.77
C LEU A 116 -14.72 -8.44 -2.22
N SER A 117 -13.58 -9.14 -2.37
CA SER A 117 -12.28 -8.65 -1.92
C SER A 117 -11.83 -7.40 -2.69
N GLN A 118 -11.98 -7.41 -4.02
CA GLN A 118 -11.57 -6.29 -4.87
C GLN A 118 -12.46 -5.06 -4.64
N THR A 119 -13.77 -5.25 -4.49
CA THR A 119 -14.71 -4.18 -4.16
C THR A 119 -14.40 -3.62 -2.77
N GLY A 120 -14.18 -4.47 -1.77
CA GLY A 120 -13.80 -4.05 -0.41
C GLY A 120 -12.51 -3.23 -0.40
N GLY A 121 -11.47 -3.69 -1.10
CA GLY A 121 -10.21 -2.96 -1.25
C GLY A 121 -10.39 -1.61 -1.94
N THR A 122 -11.23 -1.54 -2.97
CA THR A 122 -11.55 -0.29 -3.68
C THR A 122 -12.28 0.70 -2.78
N VAL A 123 -13.28 0.24 -2.02
CA VAL A 123 -14.02 1.10 -1.07
C VAL A 123 -13.10 1.62 0.04
N ALA A 124 -12.25 0.76 0.61
CA ALA A 124 -11.27 1.18 1.61
C ALA A 124 -10.32 2.26 1.08
N TYR A 125 -9.88 2.13 -0.18
CA TYR A 125 -9.03 3.12 -0.83
C TYR A 125 -9.72 4.47 -1.03
N LEU A 126 -10.99 4.45 -1.47
CA LEU A 126 -11.78 5.66 -1.65
C LEU A 126 -12.00 6.40 -0.32
N VAL A 127 -12.28 5.67 0.77
CA VAL A 127 -12.41 6.27 2.11
C VAL A 127 -11.10 6.90 2.56
N PHE A 128 -9.98 6.21 2.35
CA PHE A 128 -8.65 6.74 2.70
C PHE A 128 -8.34 8.02 1.91
N ILE A 129 -8.53 8.02 0.59
CA ILE A 129 -8.38 9.23 -0.24
C ILE A 129 -9.30 10.34 0.25
N GLY A 130 -10.56 10.02 0.54
CA GLY A 130 -11.54 10.96 1.06
C GLY A 130 -11.07 11.67 2.33
N GLN A 131 -10.50 10.91 3.27
CA GLN A 131 -9.92 11.46 4.51
C GLN A 131 -8.70 12.34 4.24
N ASN A 132 -7.81 11.94 3.32
CA ASN A 132 -6.62 12.72 2.98
C ASN A 132 -6.97 14.04 2.27
N ILE A 133 -7.87 14.01 1.29
CA ILE A 133 -8.34 15.22 0.59
C ILE A 133 -9.08 16.13 1.58
N SER A 134 -9.94 15.57 2.43
CA SER A 134 -10.62 16.32 3.49
C SER A 134 -9.62 17.06 4.41
N SER A 135 -8.49 16.43 4.74
CA SER A 135 -7.45 17.05 5.58
C SER A 135 -6.70 18.19 4.89
N ILE A 136 -6.68 18.22 3.55
CA ILE A 136 -6.04 19.29 2.77
C ILE A 136 -7.03 20.45 2.53
N PHE A 137 -8.31 20.13 2.29
CA PHE A 137 -9.36 21.09 1.96
C PHE A 137 -10.15 21.64 3.17
N SER A 138 -9.87 21.18 4.40
CA SER A 138 -10.51 21.70 5.63
C SER A 138 -10.31 23.20 5.87
N THR A 139 -9.47 23.86 5.08
CA THR A 139 -9.25 25.31 5.11
C THR A 139 -10.28 26.09 4.27
N THR A 140 -11.01 25.45 3.36
CA THR A 140 -12.01 26.11 2.49
C THR A 140 -13.41 25.64 2.87
N ALA A 141 -14.11 26.48 3.64
CA ALA A 141 -15.42 26.21 4.21
C ALA A 141 -16.46 25.80 3.15
N THR A 142 -16.99 24.58 3.25
CA THR A 142 -18.24 24.18 2.60
C THR A 142 -19.11 23.40 3.58
N TRP A 143 -20.43 23.54 3.42
CA TRP A 143 -21.49 23.19 4.36
C TRP A 143 -21.85 21.69 4.39
N LEU A 144 -20.98 20.81 3.87
CA LEU A 144 -21.16 19.36 3.84
C LEU A 144 -19.96 18.66 4.47
N SER A 145 -20.21 17.47 5.05
CA SER A 145 -19.19 16.49 5.43
C SER A 145 -18.16 16.34 4.29
N PRO A 146 -16.92 16.82 4.43
CA PRO A 146 -15.95 16.82 3.34
C PRO A 146 -15.63 15.41 2.80
N PRO A 147 -15.58 14.34 3.63
CA PRO A 147 -15.39 12.98 3.12
C PRO A 147 -16.53 12.51 2.21
N THR A 148 -17.78 12.86 2.53
CA THR A 148 -18.96 12.43 1.77
C THR A 148 -19.02 13.10 0.40
N VAL A 149 -18.65 14.38 0.30
CA VAL A 149 -18.59 15.12 -0.97
C VAL A 149 -17.49 14.57 -1.87
N VAL A 150 -16.31 14.28 -1.30
CA VAL A 150 -15.19 13.69 -2.05
C VAL A 150 -15.56 12.30 -2.57
N LEU A 151 -16.23 11.47 -1.76
CA LEU A 151 -16.75 10.17 -2.19
C LEU A 151 -17.83 10.30 -3.28
N ALA A 152 -18.77 11.23 -3.12
CA ALA A 152 -19.83 11.48 -4.09
C ALA A 152 -19.29 11.99 -5.44
N LEU A 153 -18.15 12.69 -5.46
CA LEU A 153 -17.49 13.14 -6.69
C LEU A 153 -16.59 12.06 -7.32
N LEU A 154 -15.88 11.25 -6.51
CA LEU A 154 -14.99 10.21 -7.04
C LEU A 154 -15.75 9.00 -7.60
N LEU A 155 -16.86 8.60 -6.98
CA LEU A 155 -17.64 7.44 -7.42
C LEU A 155 -18.15 7.51 -8.88
N PRO A 156 -18.73 8.63 -9.37
CA PRO A 156 -19.15 8.73 -10.77
C PRO A 156 -17.97 8.73 -11.74
N ILE A 157 -16.81 9.28 -11.35
CA ILE A 157 -15.58 9.20 -12.14
C ILE A 157 -15.10 7.75 -12.22
N GLN A 158 -15.12 7.01 -11.11
CA GLN A 158 -14.78 5.59 -11.05
C GLN A 158 -15.73 4.75 -11.93
N ALA A 159 -17.03 5.05 -11.88
CA ALA A 159 -18.04 4.40 -12.72
C ALA A 159 -17.83 4.72 -14.21
N ALA A 160 -17.54 5.97 -14.56
CA ALA A 160 -17.21 6.38 -15.92
C ALA A 160 -15.94 5.68 -16.45
N LEU A 161 -14.90 5.57 -15.62
CA LEU A 161 -13.69 4.81 -15.94
C LEU A 161 -13.96 3.31 -16.08
N SER A 162 -14.86 2.74 -15.28
CA SER A 162 -15.29 1.35 -15.40
C SER A 162 -16.08 1.06 -16.68
N LEU A 163 -16.67 2.08 -17.31
CA LEU A 163 -17.35 1.96 -18.61
C LEU A 163 -16.37 1.99 -19.78
N ILE A 164 -15.11 2.37 -19.56
CA ILE A 164 -14.04 2.29 -20.56
C ILE A 164 -13.57 0.84 -20.63
N ARG A 165 -14.05 0.13 -21.66
CA ARG A 165 -13.74 -1.29 -21.91
C ARG A 165 -12.31 -1.53 -22.46
N SER A 166 -11.50 -0.48 -22.61
CA SER A 166 -10.10 -0.57 -23.05
C SER A 166 -9.14 -0.66 -21.87
N LEU A 167 -8.85 -1.88 -21.42
CA LEU A 167 -7.86 -2.16 -20.37
C LEU A 167 -6.41 -1.82 -20.80
N SER A 168 -6.16 -1.72 -22.12
CA SER A 168 -4.83 -1.43 -22.66
C SER A 168 -4.32 -0.02 -22.30
N SER A 169 -5.21 0.97 -22.27
CA SER A 169 -4.83 2.33 -21.87
C SER A 169 -4.55 2.42 -20.35
N LEU A 170 -5.29 1.66 -19.55
CA LEU A 170 -5.11 1.57 -18.10
C LEU A 170 -3.76 0.96 -17.69
N GLY A 171 -3.19 0.06 -18.51
CA GLY A 171 -1.88 -0.52 -18.25
C GLY A 171 -0.76 0.53 -18.13
N HIS A 172 -0.77 1.55 -18.99
CA HIS A 172 0.19 2.67 -18.93
C HIS A 172 -0.03 3.55 -17.70
N PHE A 173 -1.29 3.77 -17.30
CA PHE A 173 -1.63 4.52 -16.09
C PHE A 173 -1.23 3.76 -14.82
N SER A 174 -1.43 2.44 -14.79
CA SER A 174 -0.97 1.57 -13.69
C SER A 174 0.55 1.65 -13.55
N LEU A 175 1.30 1.56 -14.66
CA LEU A 175 2.75 1.67 -14.63
C LEU A 175 3.23 3.01 -14.04
N LEU A 176 2.55 4.10 -14.39
CA LEU A 176 2.83 5.42 -13.83
C LEU A 176 2.52 5.48 -12.32
N ALA A 177 1.39 4.91 -11.90
CA ALA A 177 1.00 4.86 -10.49
C ALA A 177 2.00 4.02 -9.65
N ASP A 178 2.44 2.89 -10.18
CA ASP A 178 3.45 2.02 -9.56
C ASP A 178 4.80 2.74 -9.45
N ALA A 179 5.22 3.44 -10.50
CA ALA A 179 6.43 4.26 -10.48
C ALA A 179 6.36 5.38 -9.44
N CYS A 180 5.21 6.07 -9.33
CA CYS A 180 4.98 7.10 -8.33
C CYS A 180 5.07 6.54 -6.90
N THR A 181 4.46 5.37 -6.67
CA THR A 181 4.50 4.68 -5.37
C THR A 181 5.93 4.28 -5.01
N ALA A 182 6.68 3.71 -5.95
CA ALA A 182 8.08 3.36 -5.75
C ALA A 182 8.94 4.58 -5.41
N LEU A 183 8.74 5.71 -6.11
CA LEU A 183 9.43 6.97 -5.82
C LEU A 183 9.09 7.53 -4.44
N ALA A 184 7.82 7.47 -4.03
CA ALA A 184 7.40 7.91 -2.70
C ALA A 184 8.09 7.10 -1.59
N VAL A 185 8.14 5.77 -1.73
CA VAL A 185 8.85 4.88 -0.79
C VAL A 185 10.35 5.20 -0.77
N ALA A 186 10.98 5.35 -1.95
CA ALA A 186 12.39 5.70 -2.07
C ALA A 186 12.71 7.07 -1.44
N ALA A 187 11.83 8.06 -1.59
CA ALA A 187 11.97 9.37 -0.98
C ALA A 187 11.91 9.30 0.55
N VAL A 188 11.01 8.50 1.12
CA VAL A 188 10.94 8.29 2.57
C VAL A 188 12.17 7.58 3.09
N TRP A 189 12.60 6.52 2.39
CA TRP A 189 13.79 5.74 2.77
C TRP A 189 15.06 6.60 2.73
N SER A 190 15.25 7.37 1.66
CA SER A 190 16.40 8.28 1.51
C SER A 190 16.43 9.38 2.56
N ARG A 191 15.26 9.93 2.98
CA ARG A 191 15.20 10.88 4.10
C ARG A 191 15.60 10.21 5.42
N ARG A 192 15.15 8.97 5.66
CA ARG A 192 15.50 8.22 6.87
C ARG A 192 16.99 7.88 6.94
N THR A 193 17.59 7.42 5.85
CA THR A 193 19.03 7.12 5.79
C THR A 193 19.87 8.39 5.95
N ARG A 194 19.45 9.50 5.33
CA ARG A 194 20.09 10.82 5.46
C ARG A 194 19.93 11.43 6.86
N SER A 195 18.81 11.14 7.54
CA SER A 195 18.61 11.50 8.95
C SER A 195 19.49 10.68 9.88
N SER A 196 19.72 9.39 9.60
CA SER A 196 20.58 8.50 10.38
C SER A 196 22.06 8.88 10.26
N SER A 197 22.47 9.36 9.08
CA SER A 197 23.84 9.79 8.80
C SER A 197 24.13 11.24 9.24
N ARG A 198 23.13 11.99 9.73
CA ARG A 198 23.39 13.23 10.48
C ARG A 198 23.78 12.82 11.91
N PRO A 199 25.03 13.03 12.36
CA PRO A 199 25.36 12.85 13.77
C PRO A 199 24.40 13.72 14.59
N ALA A 200 23.80 13.14 15.63
CA ALA A 200 22.93 13.87 16.55
C ALA A 200 23.65 15.15 16.95
N ALA A 201 23.17 16.30 16.51
CA ALA A 201 23.67 17.58 16.99
C ALA A 201 23.54 17.51 18.52
N SER A 202 24.69 17.47 19.20
CA SER A 202 24.77 17.16 20.62
C SER A 202 23.80 18.04 21.40
N PRO A 203 22.97 17.48 22.30
CA PRO A 203 22.13 18.28 23.20
C PRO A 203 22.95 19.23 24.11
N ALA A 204 24.28 19.11 24.10
CA ALA A 204 25.21 20.04 24.73
C ALA A 204 25.11 21.48 24.20
N ALA A 205 24.74 21.72 22.93
CA ALA A 205 24.66 23.09 22.39
C ALA A 205 23.45 23.89 22.90
N ALA A 206 22.43 23.21 23.44
CA ALA A 206 21.26 23.86 24.04
C ALA A 206 21.46 24.16 25.54
N ARG A 207 22.43 23.52 26.22
CA ARG A 207 22.67 23.64 27.66
C ARG A 207 23.54 24.84 28.05
N TRP A 208 24.24 25.49 27.11
CA TRP A 208 25.13 26.63 27.40
C TRP A 208 24.52 28.02 27.16
N ARG A 209 23.23 28.11 26.79
CA ARG A 209 22.53 29.40 26.64
C ARG A 209 21.80 29.88 27.90
N THR A 210 22.29 29.49 29.07
CA THR A 210 22.06 30.26 30.31
C THR A 210 23.29 30.19 31.22
N PRO A 211 24.14 31.22 31.21
CA PRO A 211 24.86 31.62 32.40
C PRO A 211 24.09 32.79 33.01
N GLY A 212 23.47 32.55 34.17
CA GLY A 212 23.18 33.63 35.09
C GLY A 212 24.49 34.35 35.40
N SER A 213 24.54 35.65 35.15
CA SER A 213 25.40 36.56 35.89
C SER A 213 24.47 37.54 36.59
N GLY A 214 24.48 37.46 37.92
CA GLY A 214 23.81 38.42 38.78
C GLY A 214 24.56 39.75 38.74
N ALA A 215 23.81 40.83 38.78
CA ALA A 215 24.28 42.14 39.21
C ALA A 215 23.07 42.95 39.68
N SER A 216 22.68 42.73 40.93
CA SER A 216 22.00 43.78 41.70
C SER A 216 23.08 44.73 42.22
N PRO A 217 22.89 46.04 42.06
CA PRO A 217 23.24 46.94 43.15
C PRO A 217 22.04 47.81 43.52
N SER A 218 21.70 47.75 44.81
CA SER A 218 20.91 48.75 45.51
C SER A 218 21.52 50.15 45.34
N PRO A 219 20.72 51.21 45.50
CA PRO A 219 21.15 52.28 46.39
C PRO A 219 20.10 52.56 47.45
N SER A 220 20.57 52.52 48.70
CA SER A 220 19.94 53.08 49.88
C SER A 220 19.83 54.60 49.78
N GLY A 221 18.66 55.15 50.09
CA GLY A 221 18.41 56.58 50.31
C GLY A 221 17.04 56.79 50.98
N SER A 222 17.09 56.93 52.31
CA SER A 222 16.00 57.11 53.30
C SER A 222 15.30 58.50 53.24
N PRO A 223 14.49 58.93 54.26
CA PRO A 223 13.13 58.52 54.62
C PRO A 223 12.16 59.73 54.73
N SER A 224 10.84 59.55 54.58
CA SER A 224 9.82 60.51 55.07
C SER A 224 8.46 59.80 55.14
N SER A 225 8.03 59.39 56.33
CA SER A 225 7.10 60.12 57.21
C SER A 225 5.63 60.06 56.79
N ALA A 226 4.83 59.66 57.77
CA ALA A 226 3.48 60.15 58.05
C ALA A 226 2.29 59.37 57.47
N SER A 227 1.70 58.59 58.39
CA SER A 227 0.36 58.83 58.95
C SER A 227 -0.87 58.25 58.24
N ARG A 228 -1.56 57.41 59.03
CA ARG A 228 -3.03 57.28 59.17
C ARG A 228 -3.78 56.71 57.97
N ALA A 229 -4.92 56.04 58.11
CA ALA A 229 -5.68 55.40 59.18
C ALA A 229 -7.01 55.04 58.49
N SER A 230 -7.65 53.92 58.89
CA SER A 230 -9.10 53.66 58.79
C SER A 230 -9.71 53.63 57.36
N ALA A 231 -10.59 52.70 56.99
CA ALA A 231 -11.40 51.70 57.69
C ALA A 231 -11.68 50.55 56.73
#